data_AF-A0A392NRG4-F1
#
_entry.id   AF-A0A392NRG4-F1
#
_cell.length_a   1.000
_cell.length_b   1.000
_cell.length_c   1.000
_cell.angle_alpha   90.00
_cell.angle_beta   90.00
_cell.angle_gamma   90.00
#
_symmetry.space_group_name_H-M   'P 1'
#
loop_
_entity.id
_entity.type
_entity.pdbx_description
1 polymer ?
#
loop_
_entity_poly.entity_id
_entity_poly.type
_entity_poly.pdbx_seq_one_letter_code
_entity_poly.pdbx_strand_id
1 'polypeptide(L)'
;ASVNFLTDPLEGRSTLRPADVLVYSWVGGKHACVDLTGVSSLVGLATGDFTVGQTTLKAASSKVVKHGGACADNEHVFIHFAFDIFDFLAPEAMNILKKVQKVMHINMVSPRSQDVVFNMIGLVIQKEIAVQLVARLPFIQV
;
A
#
# COMPACT_ATOMS: atom_id res chain seq x y z
N ALA A 1 -5.08 -6.73 -15.81
CA ALA A 1 -6.48 -6.80 -15.36
C ALA A 1 -6.57 -6.10 -14.01
N SER A 2 -7.38 -5.04 -13.87
CA SER A 2 -7.61 -4.40 -12.57
C SER A 2 -8.69 -5.20 -11.83
N VAL A 3 -8.37 -5.71 -10.65
CA VAL A 3 -9.29 -6.56 -9.89
C VAL A 3 -10.17 -5.64 -9.04
N ASN A 4 -11.44 -5.47 -9.42
CA ASN A 4 -12.40 -4.58 -8.75
C ASN A 4 -12.91 -5.21 -7.44
N PHE A 5 -12.10 -5.13 -6.38
CA PHE A 5 -12.38 -5.74 -5.07
C PHE A 5 -13.55 -5.13 -4.29
N LEU A 6 -14.11 -3.99 -4.73
CA LEU A 6 -15.19 -3.25 -4.05
C LEU A 6 -16.56 -3.41 -4.75
N THR A 7 -16.74 -4.46 -5.54
CA THR A 7 -18.02 -4.77 -6.19
C THR A 7 -18.53 -6.08 -5.66
N ASP A 8 -19.83 -6.19 -5.40
CA ASP A 8 -20.49 -7.50 -5.35
C ASP A 8 -20.16 -8.24 -6.67
N PRO A 9 -19.59 -9.47 -6.62
CA PRO A 9 -19.33 -10.27 -7.81
C PRO A 9 -20.54 -10.41 -8.75
N LEU A 10 -21.77 -10.26 -8.23
CA LEU A 10 -23.01 -10.30 -9.00
C LEU A 10 -23.32 -9.00 -9.77
N GLU A 11 -22.80 -7.85 -9.35
CA GLU A 11 -23.14 -6.55 -9.97
C GLU A 11 -22.24 -6.14 -11.13
N GLY A 12 -21.12 -6.84 -11.37
CA GLY A 12 -20.35 -6.81 -12.63
C GLY A 12 -19.71 -5.48 -13.06
N ARG A 13 -20.11 -4.33 -12.49
CA ARG A 13 -19.60 -2.98 -12.80
C ARG A 13 -19.72 -2.03 -11.61
N SER A 14 -18.68 -1.96 -10.78
CA SER A 14 -18.50 -0.82 -9.87
C SER A 14 -17.82 0.34 -10.60
N THR A 15 -18.32 1.56 -10.40
CA THR A 15 -17.63 2.80 -10.80
C THR A 15 -16.48 3.16 -9.86
N LEU A 16 -16.28 2.39 -8.79
CA LEU A 16 -15.23 2.61 -7.80
C LEU A 16 -13.88 2.12 -8.33
N ARG A 17 -12.84 2.90 -8.06
CA ARG A 17 -11.47 2.47 -8.36
C ARG A 17 -11.13 1.27 -7.45
N PRO A 18 -10.55 0.19 -7.99
CA PRO A 18 -10.13 -0.94 -7.18
C PRO A 18 -9.15 -0.51 -6.07
N ALA A 19 -9.31 -1.07 -4.87
CA ALA A 19 -8.28 -0.99 -3.83
C ALA A 19 -7.03 -1.75 -4.29
N ASP A 20 -5.85 -1.29 -3.88
CA ASP A 20 -4.59 -1.94 -4.26
C ASP A 20 -4.47 -3.34 -3.64
N VAL A 21 -4.95 -3.50 -2.39
CA VAL A 21 -5.05 -4.78 -1.70
C VAL A 21 -6.34 -4.84 -0.86
N LEU A 22 -7.05 -5.97 -0.89
CA LEU A 22 -8.15 -6.30 0.02
C LEU A 22 -7.71 -7.41 0.99
N VAL A 23 -7.85 -7.17 2.29
CA VAL A 23 -7.53 -8.13 3.35
C VAL A 23 -8.82 -8.63 3.98
N TYR A 24 -9.13 -9.91 3.77
CA TYR A 24 -10.29 -10.55 4.38
C TYR A 24 -10.08 -10.78 5.88
N SER A 25 -11.19 -10.83 6.62
CA SER A 25 -11.23 -11.17 8.05
C SER A 25 -10.18 -10.42 8.89
N TRP A 26 -10.17 -9.09 8.77
CA TRP A 26 -9.37 -8.20 9.59
C TRP A 26 -9.92 -8.11 11.04
N VAL A 27 -9.70 -6.98 11.73
CA VAL A 27 -10.16 -6.78 13.10
C VAL A 27 -11.69 -6.77 13.17
N GLY A 28 -12.24 -7.57 14.09
CA GLY A 28 -13.67 -7.65 14.32
C GLY A 28 -14.45 -8.34 13.19
N GLY A 29 -13.80 -9.16 12.37
CA GLY A 29 -14.43 -9.88 11.27
C GLY A 29 -14.68 -9.05 10.00
N LYS A 30 -14.44 -7.74 10.04
CA LYS A 30 -14.56 -6.85 8.88
C LYS A 30 -13.43 -7.06 7.88
N HIS A 31 -13.65 -6.80 6.60
CA HIS A 31 -12.58 -6.75 5.60
C HIS A 31 -11.88 -5.40 5.64
N ALA A 32 -10.62 -5.35 5.21
CA ALA A 32 -9.85 -4.12 5.16
C ALA A 32 -9.38 -3.82 3.74
N CYS A 33 -9.59 -2.58 3.30
CA CYS A 33 -9.07 -2.06 2.06
C CYS A 33 -7.75 -1.34 2.34
N VAL A 34 -6.72 -1.69 1.58
CA VAL A 34 -5.38 -1.12 1.74
C VAL A 34 -5.04 -0.32 0.49
N ASP A 35 -4.80 0.98 0.68
CA ASP A 35 -4.28 1.89 -0.33
C ASP A 35 -2.75 1.91 -0.20
N LEU A 36 -2.06 1.46 -1.24
CA LEU A 36 -0.60 1.50 -1.31
C LEU A 36 -0.18 2.88 -1.82
N THR A 37 0.80 3.49 -1.15
CA THR A 37 1.36 4.78 -1.58
C THR A 37 2.86 4.78 -1.43
N GLY A 38 3.56 4.71 -2.56
CA GLY A 38 4.96 5.07 -2.63
C GLY A 38 5.12 6.59 -2.62
N VAL A 39 5.91 7.10 -1.70
CA VAL A 39 6.29 8.51 -1.61
C VAL A 39 7.73 8.65 -2.08
N SER A 40 7.93 9.33 -3.20
CA SER A 40 9.29 9.73 -3.53
C SER A 40 9.59 11.08 -2.88
N SER A 41 10.39 10.99 -1.83
CA SER A 41 10.92 12.09 -1.03
C SER A 41 11.97 12.93 -1.79
N LEU A 42 12.24 12.63 -3.07
CA LEU A 42 13.11 13.41 -3.96
C LEU A 42 12.47 14.72 -4.45
N VAL A 43 11.15 14.90 -4.28
CA VAL A 43 10.49 16.18 -4.61
C VAL A 43 10.53 17.06 -3.38
N GLY A 44 11.36 18.10 -3.42
CA GLY A 44 11.43 19.11 -2.37
C GLY A 44 12.79 19.27 -1.70
N LEU A 45 13.91 19.03 -2.39
CA LEU A 45 15.21 19.62 -2.03
C LEU A 45 15.20 21.16 -2.20
N ALA A 46 14.18 21.81 -1.65
CA ALA A 46 14.11 23.25 -1.48
C ALA A 46 14.75 23.55 -0.12
N THR A 47 16.08 23.67 -0.11
CA THR A 47 16.90 24.37 0.90
C THR A 47 16.80 23.93 2.37
N GLY A 48 15.97 22.95 2.72
CA GLY A 48 15.81 22.41 4.08
C GLY A 48 16.39 21.00 4.23
N ASP A 49 16.61 20.60 5.49
CA ASP A 49 17.15 19.29 5.82
C ASP A 49 16.22 18.16 5.37
N PHE A 50 16.81 17.19 4.67
CA PHE A 50 16.11 15.98 4.25
C PHE A 50 16.03 15.00 5.42
N THR A 51 14.82 14.71 5.90
CA THR A 51 14.57 13.66 6.90
C THR A 51 13.80 12.51 6.26
N VAL A 52 14.42 11.32 6.24
CA VAL A 52 13.79 10.08 5.77
C VAL A 52 12.46 9.86 6.49
N GLY A 53 11.41 9.46 5.76
CA GLY A 53 10.10 9.20 6.33
C GLY A 53 9.23 10.40 6.66
N GLN A 54 9.76 11.65 6.71
CA GLN A 54 8.94 12.83 7.03
C GLN A 54 7.84 13.07 5.99
N THR A 55 8.18 12.95 4.70
CA THR A 55 7.21 13.03 3.60
C THR A 55 6.22 11.86 3.63
N THR A 56 6.67 10.69 4.08
CA THR A 56 5.85 9.48 4.20
C THR A 56 4.83 9.61 5.32
N LEU A 57 5.22 10.14 6.47
CA LEU A 57 4.30 10.47 7.57
C LEU A 57 3.31 11.57 7.17
N LYS A 58 3.76 12.56 6.41
CA LYS A 58 2.88 13.59 5.84
C LYS A 58 1.91 13.00 4.81
N ALA A 59 2.35 12.10 3.94
CA ALA A 59 1.48 11.39 3.01
C ALA A 59 0.46 10.53 3.77
N ALA A 60 0.92 9.79 4.78
CA ALA A 60 0.07 8.96 5.61
C ALA A 60 -1.04 9.75 6.31
N SER A 61 -0.72 10.95 6.78
CA SER A 61 -1.70 11.85 7.42
C SER A 61 -2.56 12.65 6.44
N SER A 62 -2.10 12.91 5.20
CA SER A 62 -2.81 13.76 4.23
C SER A 62 -3.74 13.01 3.27
N LYS A 63 -3.62 11.68 3.13
CA LYS A 63 -4.35 10.91 2.11
C LYS A 63 -5.65 10.24 2.57
N VAL A 64 -6.18 10.58 3.76
CA VAL A 64 -7.42 9.98 4.29
C VAL A 64 -8.66 10.29 3.43
N VAL A 65 -8.60 11.25 2.50
CA VAL A 65 -9.81 11.83 1.90
C VAL A 65 -10.26 11.23 0.57
N LYS A 66 -9.39 10.58 -0.23
CA LYS A 66 -9.79 10.14 -1.59
C LYS A 66 -10.42 8.73 -1.68
N HIS A 67 -10.02 7.80 -0.81
CA HIS A 67 -10.47 6.40 -0.88
C HIS A 67 -11.10 5.87 0.41
N GLY A 68 -10.90 6.57 1.55
CA GLY A 68 -11.44 6.17 2.85
C GLY A 68 -12.97 6.14 2.87
N GLY A 69 -13.62 7.07 2.17
CA GLY A 69 -15.09 7.14 2.06
C GLY A 69 -15.68 5.88 1.44
N ALA A 70 -15.23 5.51 0.23
CA ALA A 70 -15.73 4.32 -0.45
C ALA A 70 -15.48 3.02 0.35
N CYS A 71 -14.38 2.92 1.09
CA CYS A 71 -14.13 1.76 1.94
C CYS A 71 -15.10 1.72 3.12
N ALA A 72 -15.33 2.86 3.77
CA ALA A 72 -16.28 2.98 4.87
C ALA A 72 -17.73 2.72 4.44
N ASP A 73 -18.12 3.23 3.27
CA ASP A 73 -19.46 3.03 2.67
C ASP A 73 -19.75 1.55 2.38
N ASN A 74 -18.71 0.75 2.11
CA ASN A 74 -18.79 -0.71 1.93
C ASN A 74 -18.47 -1.49 3.23
N GLU A 75 -18.55 -0.82 4.39
CA GLU A 75 -18.29 -1.39 5.72
C GLU A 75 -16.88 -1.98 5.93
N HIS A 76 -15.93 -1.61 5.08
CA HIS A 76 -14.54 -2.05 5.17
C HIS A 76 -13.69 -1.09 6.00
N VAL A 77 -12.68 -1.65 6.67
CA VAL A 77 -11.67 -0.87 7.38
C VAL A 77 -10.69 -0.30 6.35
N PHE A 78 -10.61 1.02 6.25
CA PHE A 78 -9.58 1.66 5.42
C PHE A 78 -8.22 1.64 6.14
N ILE A 79 -7.18 1.20 5.46
CA ILE A 79 -5.79 1.27 5.94
C ILE A 79 -4.92 1.92 4.89
N HIS A 80 -4.19 2.94 5.30
CA HIS A 80 -3.24 3.62 4.44
C HIS A 80 -1.85 3.00 4.63
N PHE A 81 -1.30 2.43 3.55
CA PHE A 81 0.03 1.82 3.55
C PHE A 81 0.98 2.76 2.80
N ALA A 82 1.68 3.61 3.54
CA ALA A 82 2.65 4.54 2.98
C ALA A 82 4.08 4.03 3.19
N PHE A 83 4.90 4.15 2.14
CA PHE A 83 6.32 3.86 2.15
C PHE A 83 7.11 4.88 1.33
N ASP A 84 8.42 5.03 1.54
CA ASP A 84 9.29 5.79 0.63
C ASP A 84 10.38 4.94 -0.04
N ILE A 85 11.09 5.59 -0.97
CA ILE A 85 12.21 5.01 -1.72
C ILE A 85 13.43 4.65 -0.86
N PHE A 86 13.46 5.10 0.40
CA PHE A 86 14.53 4.82 1.38
C PHE A 86 14.09 3.75 2.38
N ASP A 87 13.15 2.90 1.98
CA ASP A 87 12.60 1.80 2.77
C ASP A 87 11.89 2.22 4.07
N PHE A 88 11.56 3.51 4.22
CA PHE A 88 10.77 3.93 5.37
C PHE A 88 9.32 3.45 5.20
N LEU A 89 8.78 2.85 6.25
CA LEU A 89 7.38 2.43 6.32
C LEU A 89 6.65 3.24 7.38
N ALA A 90 5.48 3.77 7.04
CA ALA A 90 4.60 4.38 8.03
C ALA A 90 4.18 3.36 9.12
N PRO A 91 3.86 3.81 10.35
CA PRO A 91 3.45 2.92 11.44
C PRO A 91 2.31 1.96 11.06
N GLU A 92 1.34 2.43 10.28
CA GLU A 92 0.19 1.66 9.79
C GLU A 92 0.63 0.52 8.85
N ALA A 93 1.56 0.81 7.92
CA ALA A 93 2.15 -0.18 7.03
C ALA A 93 2.88 -1.27 7.83
N MET A 94 3.68 -0.86 8.82
CA MET A 94 4.38 -1.78 9.71
C MET A 94 3.43 -2.68 10.52
N ASN A 95 2.30 -2.13 10.98
CA ASN A 95 1.29 -2.91 11.70
C ASN A 95 0.64 -3.98 10.80
N ILE A 96 0.39 -3.66 9.53
CA ILE A 96 -0.09 -4.65 8.55
C ILE A 96 0.93 -5.78 8.40
N LEU A 97 2.19 -5.46 8.14
CA LEU A 97 3.24 -6.46 7.93
C LEU A 97 3.41 -7.37 9.15
N LYS A 98 3.38 -6.81 10.36
CA LYS A 98 3.43 -7.61 11.62
C LYS A 98 2.25 -8.57 11.75
N LYS A 99 1.04 -8.13 11.39
CA LYS A 99 -0.15 -9.00 11.42
C LYS A 99 -0.05 -10.11 10.38
N VAL A 100 0.36 -9.78 9.16
CA VAL A 100 0.62 -10.77 8.09
C VAL A 100 1.65 -11.79 8.57
N GLN A 101 2.78 -11.34 9.13
CA GLN A 101 3.82 -12.20 9.68
C GLN A 101 3.26 -13.16 10.73
N LYS A 102 2.47 -12.65 11.68
CA LYS A 102 1.84 -13.45 12.72
C LYS A 102 0.89 -14.50 12.14
N VAL A 103 0.05 -14.13 11.18
CA VAL A 103 -0.88 -15.05 10.51
C VAL A 103 -0.11 -16.14 9.76
N MET A 104 0.95 -15.79 9.05
CA MET A 104 1.77 -16.77 8.34
C MET A 104 2.49 -17.71 9.30
N HIS A 105 2.99 -17.19 10.42
CA HIS A 105 3.64 -18.01 11.45
C HIS A 105 2.67 -19.01 12.10
N ILE A 106 1.40 -18.64 12.29
CA ILE A 106 0.37 -19.52 12.87
C ILE A 106 -0.11 -20.58 11.87
N ASN A 107 -0.35 -20.19 10.61
CA ASN A 107 -1.07 -21.03 9.66
C ASN A 107 -0.17 -21.83 8.71
N MET A 108 1.12 -21.51 8.59
CA MET A 108 2.00 -22.15 7.63
C MET A 108 2.89 -23.20 8.28
N VAL A 109 2.76 -24.43 7.78
CA VAL A 109 3.49 -25.62 8.24
C VAL A 109 4.94 -25.65 7.74
N SER A 110 5.27 -24.92 6.66
CA SER A 110 6.60 -24.93 6.04
C SER A 110 7.27 -23.53 6.03
N PRO A 111 8.55 -23.42 6.41
CA PRO A 111 9.30 -22.16 6.32
C PRO A 111 9.37 -21.59 4.90
N ARG A 112 9.40 -22.44 3.86
CA ARG A 112 9.52 -21.98 2.46
C ARG A 112 8.31 -21.21 1.95
N SER A 113 7.13 -21.45 2.51
CA SER A 113 5.91 -20.73 2.16
C SER A 113 5.73 -19.43 2.95
N GLN A 114 6.45 -19.27 4.07
CA GLN A 114 6.34 -18.11 4.96
C GLN A 114 6.78 -16.80 4.29
N ASP A 115 7.70 -16.88 3.31
CA ASP A 115 8.25 -15.69 2.69
C ASP A 115 7.55 -15.28 1.40
N VAL A 116 6.63 -16.10 0.86
CA VAL A 116 6.01 -15.85 -0.46
C VAL A 116 5.23 -14.53 -0.47
N VAL A 117 4.48 -14.24 0.59
CA VAL A 117 3.70 -13.00 0.70
C VAL A 117 4.62 -11.79 0.86
N PHE A 118 5.68 -11.91 1.68
CA PHE A 118 6.68 -10.84 1.83
C PHE A 118 7.45 -10.58 0.53
N ASN A 119 7.78 -11.62 -0.22
CA ASN A 119 8.40 -11.49 -1.54
C ASN A 119 7.47 -10.80 -2.54
N MET A 120 6.17 -11.13 -2.52
CA MET A 120 5.17 -10.48 -3.38
C MET A 120 5.02 -9.00 -3.01
N ILE A 121 4.96 -8.67 -1.72
CA ILE A 121 4.92 -7.28 -1.23
C ILE A 121 6.20 -6.52 -1.65
N GLY A 122 7.37 -7.12 -1.44
CA GLY A 122 8.66 -6.56 -1.85
C GLY A 122 8.73 -6.28 -3.35
N LEU A 123 8.21 -7.19 -4.18
CA LEU A 123 8.16 -7.03 -5.63
C LEU A 123 7.22 -5.90 -6.08
N VAL A 124 6.09 -5.69 -5.39
CA VAL A 124 5.18 -4.56 -5.65
C VAL A 124 5.85 -3.24 -5.28
N ILE A 125 6.49 -3.17 -4.10
CA ILE A 125 7.26 -1.99 -3.67
C ILE A 125 8.35 -1.65 -4.68
N GLN A 126 9.15 -2.63 -5.09
CA GLN A 126 10.22 -2.44 -6.08
C GLN A 126 9.68 -1.93 -7.42
N LYS A 127 8.56 -2.47 -7.90
CA LYS A 127 7.91 -2.00 -9.14
C LYS A 127 7.47 -0.55 -9.02
N GLU A 128 6.86 -0.18 -7.89
CA GLU A 128 6.39 1.19 -7.69
C GLU A 128 7.54 2.18 -7.60
N ILE A 129 8.62 1.82 -6.90
CA ILE A 129 9.87 2.62 -6.86
C ILE A 129 10.44 2.78 -8.27
N ALA A 130 10.52 1.70 -9.05
CA ALA A 130 11.04 1.75 -10.42
C ALA A 130 10.20 2.67 -11.32
N VAL A 131 8.86 2.59 -11.25
CA VAL A 131 7.97 3.49 -12.00
C VAL A 131 8.20 4.95 -11.61
N GLN A 132 8.35 5.23 -10.32
CA GLN A 132 8.62 6.59 -9.85
C GLN A 132 9.99 7.11 -10.28
N LEU A 133 11.00 6.25 -10.35
CA LEU A 133 12.32 6.61 -10.85
C LEU A 133 12.27 6.89 -12.36
N VAL A 134 11.66 6.00 -13.14
CA VAL A 134 11.54 6.12 -14.60
C VAL A 134 10.77 7.37 -15.00
N ALA A 135 9.65 7.68 -14.33
CA ALA A 135 8.85 8.87 -14.59
C ALA A 135 9.62 10.19 -14.37
N ARG A 136 10.80 10.12 -13.75
CA ARG A 136 11.62 11.28 -13.37
C ARG A 136 13.01 11.29 -14.00
N LEU A 137 13.34 10.27 -14.81
CA LEU A 137 14.54 10.34 -15.63
C LEU A 137 14.35 11.43 -16.68
N PRO A 138 15.34 12.32 -16.89
CA PRO A 138 15.28 13.27 -17.99
C PRO A 138 15.20 12.47 -19.29
N PHE A 139 14.22 12.79 -20.15
CA PHE A 139 14.20 12.28 -21.51
C PHE A 139 15.46 12.79 -22.22
N ILE A 140 16.44 11.92 -22.41
CA ILE A 140 17.56 12.19 -23.31
C ILE A 140 16.99 12.01 -24.72
N GLN A 141 16.60 13.11 -25.37
CA GLN A 141 16.40 13.10 -26.81
C GLN A 141 17.78 12.95 -27.46
N VAL A 142 17.98 11.83 -28.17
CA VAL A 142 19.10 11.60 -29.07
C VAL A 142 18.76 12.15 -30.44
#